data_AF-A0A7X6WCS6-F1
#
_entry.id   AF-A0A7X6WCS6-F1
#
_cell.length_a   1.000
_cell.length_b   1.000
_cell.length_c   1.000
_cell.angle_alpha   90.00
_cell.angle_beta   90.00
_cell.angle_gamma   90.00
#
_symmetry.space_group_name_H-M   'P 1'
#
loop_
_entity.id
_entity.type
_entity.pdbx_description
1 polymer ?
#
loop_
_entity_poly.entity_id
_entity_poly.type
_entity_poly.pdbx_seq_one_letter_code
_entity_poly.pdbx_strand_id
1 'polypeptide(L)'
;ILILDDSTSAVDLITERKIKEGLKEYLTVTTTLLIAQRITSVMDADKILVMDRGKIVGFGNHEELMKDNEVYQDIYDSQIGKGVDLLES
;
A
#
# COMPACT_ATOMS: atom_id res chain seq x y z
N ILE A 1 -0.41 -19.07 2.99
CA ILE A 1 0.03 -17.72 3.42
C ILE A 1 1.10 -17.26 2.45
N LEU A 2 0.92 -16.09 1.84
CA LEU A 2 1.86 -15.47 0.91
C LEU A 2 2.45 -14.21 1.57
N ILE A 3 3.77 -13.99 1.47
CA ILE A 3 4.43 -12.79 1.97
C ILE A 3 5.19 -12.17 0.80
N LEU A 4 4.90 -10.89 0.52
CA LEU A 4 5.51 -10.11 -0.54
C LEU A 4 6.21 -8.92 0.09
N ASP A 5 7.49 -8.75 -0.24
CA ASP A 5 8.28 -7.59 0.17
C ASP A 5 8.58 -6.74 -1.06
N ASP A 6 8.19 -5.46 -1.04
CA ASP A 6 8.36 -4.46 -2.12
C ASP A 6 9.84 -4.02 -2.26
N SER A 7 10.78 -4.93 -1.99
CA SER A 7 12.20 -4.84 -2.36
C SER A 7 12.43 -5.21 -3.83
N THR A 8 11.39 -5.62 -4.57
CA THR A 8 11.40 -5.75 -6.04
C THR A 8 11.35 -4.38 -6.73
N SER A 9 12.40 -3.59 -6.57
CA SER A 9 12.58 -2.24 -7.14
C SER A 9 12.65 -2.17 -8.68
N ALA A 10 12.25 -3.23 -9.39
CA ALA A 10 12.31 -3.35 -10.85
C ALA A 10 10.98 -3.80 -11.48
N VAL A 11 9.93 -3.94 -10.68
CA VAL A 11 8.60 -4.37 -11.15
C VAL A 11 7.72 -3.13 -11.20
N ASP A 12 7.64 -2.50 -12.38
CA ASP A 12 6.77 -1.35 -12.66
C ASP A 12 5.34 -1.57 -12.13
N LEU A 13 4.62 -0.49 -11.79
CA LEU A 13 3.20 -0.49 -11.38
C LEU A 13 2.31 -1.36 -12.29
N ILE A 14 2.62 -1.42 -13.58
CA ILE A 14 1.93 -2.24 -14.58
C ILE A 14 2.17 -3.74 -14.33
N THR A 15 3.41 -4.11 -14.02
CA THR A 15 3.80 -5.49 -13.74
C THR A 15 3.26 -5.94 -12.38
N GLU A 16 3.23 -5.05 -11.38
CA GLU A 16 2.59 -5.33 -10.08
C GLU A 16 1.09 -5.58 -10.24
N ARG A 17 0.39 -4.75 -11.04
CA ARG A 17 -1.03 -4.97 -11.38
C ARG A 17 -1.26 -6.29 -12.10
N LYS A 18 -0.43 -6.64 -13.10
CA LYS A 18 -0.53 -7.91 -13.83
C LYS A 18 -0.27 -9.13 -12.92
N ILE A 19 0.67 -9.03 -12.00
CA ILE A 19 0.93 -10.07 -11.01
C ILE A 19 -0.27 -10.19 -10.05
N LYS A 20 -0.80 -9.07 -9.55
CA LYS A 20 -2.01 -9.04 -8.72
C LYS A 20 -3.22 -9.62 -9.46
N GLU A 21 -3.40 -9.32 -10.75
CA GLU A 21 -4.48 -9.86 -11.58
C GLU A 21 -4.32 -11.36 -11.84
N GLY A 22 -3.13 -11.80 -12.25
CA GLY A 22 -2.85 -13.22 -12.50
C GLY A 22 -2.89 -14.09 -11.24
N LEU A 23 -2.64 -13.48 -10.07
CA LEU A 23 -2.76 -14.15 -8.77
C LEU A 23 -4.13 -13.95 -8.12
N LYS A 24 -5.03 -13.14 -8.69
CA LYS A 24 -6.29 -12.74 -8.05
C LYS A 24 -7.15 -13.93 -7.64
N GLU A 25 -7.22 -14.96 -8.49
CA GLU A 25 -7.95 -16.21 -8.20
C GLU A 25 -7.30 -17.05 -7.09
N TYR A 26 -5.99 -16.92 -6.85
CA TYR A 26 -5.26 -17.60 -5.79
C TYR A 26 -5.22 -16.78 -4.49
N LEU A 27 -5.25 -15.46 -4.58
CA LEU A 27 -5.24 -14.53 -3.45
C LEU A 27 -6.57 -14.57 -2.66
N THR A 28 -7.70 -14.83 -3.31
CA THR A 28 -9.02 -14.94 -2.66
C THR A 28 -9.10 -16.06 -1.62
N VAL A 29 -8.25 -17.09 -1.72
CA VAL A 29 -8.18 -18.22 -0.77
C VAL A 29 -6.91 -18.20 0.08
N THR A 30 -6.03 -17.20 -0.12
CA THR A 30 -4.70 -17.16 0.49
C THR A 30 -4.50 -15.86 1.26
N THR A 31 -4.32 -15.95 2.58
CA THR A 31 -3.86 -14.80 3.38
C THR A 31 -2.54 -14.27 2.84
N THR A 32 -2.53 -13.00 2.45
CA THR A 32 -1.40 -12.34 1.79
C THR A 32 -0.94 -11.14 2.60
N LEU A 33 0.34 -11.12 2.95
CA LEU A 33 0.99 -10.01 3.64
C LEU A 33 1.87 -9.26 2.63
N LEU A 34 1.53 -8.00 2.36
CA LEU A 34 2.30 -7.12 1.48
C LEU A 34 3.00 -6.06 2.33
N ILE A 35 4.33 -6.05 2.31
CA ILE A 35 5.16 -4.98 2.85
C ILE A 35 5.47 -4.04 1.71
N ALA A 36 4.94 -2.82 1.73
CA ALA A 36 5.07 -1.87 0.63
C ALA A 36 5.50 -0.49 1.12
N GLN A 37 6.23 0.21 0.25
CA GLN A 37 6.70 1.57 0.50
C GLN A 37 5.78 2.61 -0.15
N ARG A 38 5.00 2.19 -1.15
CA ARG A 38 4.07 3.03 -1.91
C ARG A 38 2.66 2.92 -1.36
N ILE A 39 2.03 4.06 -1.08
CA ILE A 39 0.66 4.13 -0.58
C ILE A 39 -0.32 3.49 -1.56
N THR A 40 -0.11 3.69 -2.86
CA THR A 40 -0.96 3.15 -3.92
C THR A 40 -0.96 1.62 -3.97
N SER A 41 0.05 0.95 -3.42
CA SER A 41 0.12 -0.51 -3.37
C SER A 41 -0.74 -1.10 -2.24
N VAL A 42 -1.05 -0.32 -1.20
CA VAL A 42 -1.76 -0.77 0.02
C VAL A 42 -3.18 -0.22 0.17
N MET A 43 -3.56 0.83 -0.56
CA MET A 43 -4.89 1.46 -0.46
C MET A 43 -6.05 0.48 -0.70
N ASP A 44 -5.86 -0.51 -1.57
CA ASP A 44 -6.88 -1.52 -1.91
C ASP A 44 -6.85 -2.76 -0.98
N ALA A 45 -6.01 -2.76 0.07
CA ALA A 45 -5.91 -3.91 0.97
C ALA A 45 -7.08 -3.98 1.95
N ASP A 46 -7.52 -5.20 2.30
CA ASP A 46 -8.59 -5.42 3.28
C ASP A 46 -8.26 -4.79 4.65
N LYS A 47 -6.98 -4.87 5.04
CA LYS A 47 -6.41 -4.24 6.23
C LYS A 47 -4.97 -3.81 5.95
N ILE A 48 -4.61 -2.69 6.55
CA ILE A 48 -3.30 -2.03 6.47
C ILE A 48 -2.79 -1.87 7.90
N LEU A 49 -1.53 -2.26 8.12
CA LEU A 49 -0.83 -2.10 9.39
C LEU A 49 0.21 -1.00 9.20
N VAL A 50 0.04 0.10 9.92
CA VAL A 50 0.92 1.27 9.85
C VAL A 50 1.97 1.16 10.94
N MET A 51 3.24 1.28 10.56
CA MET A 51 4.36 1.22 11.49
C MET A 51 5.13 2.54 11.52
N ASP A 52 5.49 2.98 12.72
CA ASP A 52 6.47 4.05 12.94
C ASP A 52 7.46 3.63 14.02
N ARG A 53 8.76 3.78 13.74
CA ARG A 53 9.87 3.45 14.66
C ARG A 53 9.74 2.09 15.37
N GLY A 54 9.34 1.06 14.61
CA GLY A 54 9.18 -0.30 15.12
C GLY A 54 7.94 -0.53 15.98
N LYS A 55 7.01 0.42 16.03
CA LYS A 55 5.72 0.29 16.72
C LYS A 55 4.58 0.33 15.72
N ILE A 56 3.52 -0.41 16.00
CA ILE A 56 2.26 -0.31 15.27
C ILE A 56 1.56 0.96 15.74
N VAL A 57 1.30 1.87 14.81
CA VAL A 57 0.64 3.16 15.07
C VAL A 57 -0.75 3.24 14.42
N GLY A 58 -1.14 2.26 13.62
CA GLY A 58 -2.46 2.17 13.00
C GLY A 58 -2.75 0.77 12.48
N PHE A 59 -4.02 0.38 12.53
CA PHE A 59 -4.50 -0.86 11.93
C PHE A 59 -5.96 -0.72 11.49
N GLY A 60 -6.22 -0.83 10.19
CA GLY A 60 -7.54 -0.58 9.62
C GLY A 60 -7.51 -0.68 8.10
N ASN A 61 -8.64 -0.50 7.43
CA ASN A 61 -8.66 -0.29 5.98
C ASN A 61 -8.27 1.17 5.66
N HIS A 62 -8.15 1.49 4.36
CA HIS A 62 -7.79 2.83 3.91
C HIS A 62 -8.72 3.93 4.46
N GLU A 63 -10.03 3.73 4.41
CA GLU A 63 -11.02 4.71 4.86
C GLU A 63 -10.94 4.96 6.38
N GLU A 64 -10.82 3.89 7.17
CA GLU A 64 -10.65 3.94 8.62
C GLU A 64 -9.39 4.73 9.00
N LEU A 65 -8.27 4.44 8.33
CA LEU A 65 -6.99 5.08 8.60
C LEU A 65 -6.94 6.54 8.12
N MET A 66 -7.53 6.85 6.97
CA MET A 66 -7.64 8.23 6.50
C MET A 66 -8.48 9.10 7.42
N LYS A 67 -9.38 8.53 8.21
CA LYS A 67 -10.21 9.27 9.14
C LYS A 67 -9.49 9.56 10.47
N ASP A 68 -8.87 8.54 11.05
CA ASP A 68 -8.46 8.55 12.46
C ASP A 68 -6.94 8.31 12.67
N ASN A 69 -6.12 8.34 11.61
CA ASN A 69 -4.67 8.10 11.71
C ASN A 69 -3.81 9.17 11.02
N GLU A 70 -3.25 10.10 11.81
CA GLU A 70 -2.40 11.20 11.33
C GLU A 70 -1.16 10.70 10.57
N VAL A 71 -0.49 9.64 11.05
CA VAL A 71 0.71 9.09 10.38
C VAL A 71 0.38 8.56 8.99
N TYR A 72 -0.75 7.87 8.85
CA TYR A 72 -1.20 7.38 7.55
C TYR A 72 -1.58 8.51 6.60
N GLN A 73 -2.28 9.54 7.11
CA GLN A 73 -2.62 10.76 6.35
C GLN A 73 -1.35 11.47 5.86
N ASP A 74 -0.36 11.68 6.72
CA ASP A 74 0.93 12.30 6.36
C ASP A 74 1.66 11.52 5.25
N ILE A 75 1.70 10.18 5.36
CA ILE A 75 2.30 9.32 4.34
C ILE A 75 1.55 9.48 3.01
N TYR A 76 0.21 9.41 3.05
CA TYR A 76 -0.65 9.56 1.88
C TYR A 76 -0.40 10.91 1.18
N ASP A 77 -0.45 12.01 1.92
CA ASP A 77 -0.25 13.36 1.39
C ASP A 77 1.16 13.54 0.82
N SER A 78 2.19 13.00 1.49
CA SER A 78 3.58 13.08 1.02
C SER A 78 3.84 12.37 -0.31
N GLN A 79 3.06 11.33 -0.63
CA GLN A 79 3.23 10.52 -1.84
C GLN A 79 2.29 10.95 -2.96
N ILE A 80 1.06 11.34 -2.65
CA ILE A 80 0.07 11.82 -3.62
C ILE A 80 0.30 13.29 -3.99
N GLY A 81 0.67 14.14 -3.02
CA GLY A 81 0.97 15.55 -3.26
C GLY A 81 2.14 15.79 -4.21
N LYS A 82 3.15 14.91 -4.19
CA LYS A 82 4.26 14.91 -5.17
C LYS A 82 3.83 14.58 -6.60
N GLY A 83 2.64 14.01 -6.80
CA GLY A 83 2.09 13.72 -8.12
C GLY A 83 1.39 14.90 -8.78
N VAL A 84 0.95 15.90 -8.02
CA VAL A 84 0.23 17.08 -8.54
C VAL A 84 1.20 18.15 -9.06
N ASP A 85 2.37 18.32 -8.43
CA ASP A 85 3.39 19.27 -8.87
C ASP A 85 4.02 18.94 -10.25
N LEU A 86 3.86 17.71 -10.76
CA LEU A 86 4.38 17.28 -12.07
C LEU A 86 3.38 17.45 -13.22
N LEU A 87 2.13 17.82 -12.94
CA LEU A 87 1.10 18.08 -13.96
C LEU A 87 0.82 19.58 -14.17
N GLU A 88 1.42 20.45 -13.36
CA GLU A 88 1.41 21.91 -13.53
C GLU A 88 2.79 22.50 -13.88
N SER A 89 3.63 21.77 -14.63
CA SER A 89 4.88 22.27 -15.21
C SER A 89 4.97 22.00 -16.71
#